data_AF-A0A2P6WC27-F1
#
_entry.id   AF-A0A2P6WC27-F1
#
_cell.length_a   1.000
_cell.length_b   1.000
_cell.length_c   1.000
_cell.angle_alpha   90.00
_cell.angle_beta   90.00
_cell.angle_gamma   90.00
#
_symmetry.space_group_name_H-M   'P 1'
#
loop_
_entity.id
_entity.type
_entity.pdbx_description
1 polymer ?
#
loop_
_entity_poly.entity_id
_entity_poly.type
_entity_poly.pdbx_seq_one_letter_code
_entity_poly.pdbx_strand_id
1 'polypeptide(L)'
;MSSVGVNSGIQWTDDTLNAIVGCSWRSPACDNCYARYDVNRMARNPRLEEQLDGLVDGSSGELKWTGRVQFFPERLDAVLRVHRGRRYFTNSLSDLFHENLDEDVIQKHFKTFREAHQHTFQILTKRSQRLRELSPNIDWPCNVWMGVTVEDVRRLDRIPDLAATQARIKWVSFEPWLSDPATPLCEAVPNLRNRLEGIDWAVIGGESSKTKYGARPMLFEDVRYLIGECRAAGAKVFLKQLGTLWAIASGTNDAMGDDGKPVKKAKSGGEPSLWPAEFQSPSLREFPDVRVMESFAASEAIDNSVGPDKASKSDPPDGCPAPDQSAADSDHSDLSCSPSVHKPAAAKDMTHPAPTSRPTTHKSKSRSQRRWNRQRKNTYWIFEE
;
A
#
# COMPACT_ATOMS: atom_id res chain seq x y z
N MET A 1 17.31 -6.40 23.98
CA MET A 1 16.81 -5.05 23.65
C MET A 1 16.67 -4.96 22.13
N SER A 2 15.51 -5.36 21.62
CA SER A 2 15.17 -5.28 20.21
C SER A 2 14.80 -3.82 19.92
N SER A 3 15.67 -3.07 19.25
CA SER A 3 15.39 -1.68 18.89
C SER A 3 14.27 -1.65 17.84
N VAL A 4 13.02 -1.43 18.26
CA VAL A 4 12.05 -0.78 17.39
C VAL A 4 12.43 0.69 17.35
N GLY A 5 12.80 1.17 16.18
CA GLY A 5 13.25 2.55 15.99
C GLY A 5 14.50 2.70 15.14
N VAL A 6 14.49 2.17 13.91
CA VAL A 6 15.46 2.67 12.91
C VAL A 6 14.78 3.86 12.26
N ASN A 7 15.31 5.06 12.50
CA ASN A 7 14.96 6.28 11.76
C ASN A 7 14.85 5.93 10.27
N SER A 8 13.63 5.91 9.75
CA SER A 8 13.28 5.18 8.52
C SER A 8 13.97 5.75 7.27
N GLY A 9 14.45 7.00 7.34
CA GLY A 9 14.87 7.77 6.17
C GLY A 9 13.71 8.09 5.20
N ILE A 10 12.49 7.63 5.50
CA ILE A 10 11.28 7.82 4.70
C ILE A 10 10.61 9.10 5.18
N GLN A 11 10.48 10.07 4.27
CA GLN A 11 10.18 11.46 4.64
C GLN A 11 8.78 11.71 5.23
N TRP A 12 7.87 10.75 5.05
CA TRP A 12 6.46 10.89 5.41
C TRP A 12 6.03 10.01 6.61
N THR A 13 7.00 9.43 7.33
CA THR A 13 6.76 8.57 8.48
C THR A 13 7.79 8.86 9.58
N ASP A 14 7.47 8.53 10.82
CA ASP A 14 8.39 8.74 11.94
C ASP A 14 9.32 7.52 12.11
N ASP A 15 8.85 6.32 11.75
CA ASP A 15 9.54 5.06 12.00
C ASP A 15 9.04 3.93 11.08
N THR A 16 9.72 2.77 11.09
CA THR A 16 9.29 1.59 10.34
C THR A 16 9.02 0.40 11.24
N LEU A 17 7.93 -0.31 10.96
CA LEU A 17 7.58 -1.58 11.60
C LEU A 17 7.73 -2.73 10.59
N ASN A 18 8.82 -3.48 10.70
CA ASN A 18 9.12 -4.63 9.85
C ASN A 18 8.94 -5.94 10.61
N ALA A 19 7.68 -6.24 10.94
CA ALA A 19 7.28 -7.52 11.53
C ALA A 19 7.20 -8.64 10.50
N ILE A 20 7.14 -8.33 9.21
CA ILE A 20 7.24 -9.29 8.11
C ILE A 20 8.44 -8.90 7.25
N VAL A 21 9.21 -9.88 6.77
CA VAL A 21 10.28 -9.68 5.80
C VAL A 21 10.15 -10.69 4.67
N GLY A 22 10.37 -10.27 3.43
CA GLY A 22 10.21 -11.10 2.25
C GLY A 22 9.05 -10.65 1.38
N CYS A 23 9.10 -10.98 0.09
CA CYS A 23 8.09 -10.58 -0.88
C CYS A 23 8.13 -11.48 -2.13
N SER A 24 7.37 -11.11 -3.16
CA SER A 24 7.40 -11.65 -4.52
C SER A 24 7.29 -10.49 -5.52
N TRP A 25 7.80 -10.68 -6.74
CA TRP A 25 7.66 -9.68 -7.81
C TRP A 25 6.19 -9.53 -8.21
N ARG A 26 5.70 -8.29 -8.33
CA ARG A 26 4.29 -8.00 -8.66
C ARG A 26 4.09 -7.08 -9.86
N SER A 27 5.09 -6.29 -10.21
CA SER A 27 4.94 -5.22 -11.19
C SER A 27 6.29 -4.67 -11.63
N PRO A 28 6.35 -3.88 -12.72
CA PRO A 28 7.58 -3.21 -13.11
C PRO A 28 8.21 -2.35 -12.00
N ALA A 29 7.44 -1.75 -11.09
CA ALA A 29 7.99 -1.01 -9.95
C ALA A 29 8.84 -1.90 -9.01
N CYS A 30 8.72 -3.22 -9.06
CA CYS A 30 9.55 -4.15 -8.31
C CYS A 30 10.96 -4.30 -8.90
N ASP A 31 11.21 -3.87 -10.14
CA ASP A 31 12.49 -4.06 -10.83
C ASP A 31 13.65 -3.33 -10.11
N ASN A 32 13.40 -2.19 -9.47
CA ASN A 32 14.38 -1.45 -8.66
C ASN A 32 14.11 -1.51 -7.14
N CYS A 33 13.36 -2.51 -6.66
CA CYS A 33 13.01 -2.66 -5.25
C CYS A 33 14.24 -2.62 -4.33
N TYR A 34 14.35 -1.59 -3.49
CA TYR A 34 15.47 -1.43 -2.57
C TYR A 34 15.51 -2.54 -1.50
N ALA A 35 14.33 -3.02 -1.08
CA ALA A 35 14.20 -3.92 0.06
C ALA A 35 14.92 -5.25 -0.14
N ARG A 36 14.97 -5.81 -1.36
CA ARG A 36 15.73 -7.05 -1.62
C ARG A 36 17.24 -6.87 -1.42
N TYR A 37 17.77 -5.69 -1.73
CA TYR A 37 19.18 -5.40 -1.47
C TYR A 37 19.46 -5.22 0.01
N ASP A 38 18.53 -4.58 0.74
CA ASP A 38 18.68 -4.40 2.18
C ASP A 38 18.56 -5.72 2.93
N VAL A 39 17.59 -6.57 2.58
CA VAL A 39 17.47 -7.91 3.16
C VAL A 39 18.69 -8.77 2.85
N ASN A 40 19.16 -8.79 1.59
CA ASN A 40 20.40 -9.50 1.25
C ASN A 40 21.62 -8.99 2.02
N ARG A 41 21.70 -7.68 2.27
CA ARG A 41 22.76 -7.09 3.10
C ARG A 41 22.60 -7.47 4.58
N MET A 42 21.37 -7.45 5.10
CA MET A 42 21.05 -7.81 6.49
C MET A 42 21.30 -9.28 6.77
N ALA A 43 21.04 -10.17 5.80
CA ALA A 43 21.31 -11.60 5.91
C ALA A 43 22.82 -11.92 6.06
N ARG A 44 23.72 -10.98 5.76
CA ARG A 44 25.16 -11.11 6.04
C ARG A 44 25.54 -10.84 7.50
N ASN A 45 24.60 -10.40 8.33
CA ASN A 45 24.80 -10.28 9.76
C ASN A 45 24.55 -11.65 10.39
N PRO A 46 25.53 -12.28 11.07
CA PRO A 46 25.37 -13.61 11.66
C PRO A 46 24.21 -13.72 12.65
N ARG A 47 23.76 -12.59 13.24
CA ARG A 47 22.61 -12.56 14.15
C ARG A 47 21.25 -12.64 13.45
N LEU A 48 21.21 -12.37 12.15
CA LEU A 48 20.00 -12.30 11.33
C LEU A 48 20.01 -13.28 10.15
N GLU A 49 21.17 -13.90 9.86
CA GLU A 49 21.37 -14.80 8.72
C GLU A 49 20.32 -15.90 8.69
N GLU A 50 20.20 -16.69 9.76
CA GLU A 50 19.22 -17.79 9.85
C GLU A 50 17.77 -17.32 9.63
N GLN A 51 17.42 -16.14 10.12
CA GLN A 51 16.07 -15.58 10.01
C GLN A 51 15.73 -15.03 8.62
N LEU A 52 16.75 -14.66 7.84
CA LEU A 52 16.60 -13.98 6.56
C LEU A 52 17.09 -14.82 5.38
N ASP A 53 17.70 -15.97 5.66
CA ASP A 53 18.26 -16.86 4.66
C ASP A 53 17.18 -17.30 3.67
N GLY A 54 17.56 -17.30 2.40
CA GLY A 54 16.67 -17.73 1.34
C GLY A 54 15.47 -16.81 1.03
N LEU A 55 15.29 -15.67 1.71
CA LEU A 55 14.27 -14.69 1.33
C LEU A 55 14.62 -13.98 0.01
N VAL A 56 15.91 -13.83 -0.27
CA VAL A 56 16.45 -13.26 -1.51
C VAL A 56 17.42 -14.25 -2.14
N ASP A 57 17.26 -14.51 -3.45
CA ASP A 57 18.18 -15.30 -4.25
C ASP A 57 19.05 -14.39 -5.12
N GLY A 58 20.36 -14.63 -5.12
CA GLY A 58 21.35 -13.95 -5.94
C GLY A 58 22.14 -14.86 -6.87
N SER A 59 21.81 -16.15 -6.93
CA SER A 59 22.55 -17.17 -7.69
C SER A 59 22.61 -16.88 -9.19
N SER A 60 21.60 -16.20 -9.72
CA SER A 60 21.50 -15.79 -11.13
C SER A 60 22.32 -14.53 -11.48
N GLY A 61 23.00 -13.91 -10.50
CA GLY A 61 23.72 -12.64 -10.66
C GLY A 61 22.85 -11.39 -10.47
N GLU A 62 21.52 -11.55 -10.43
CA GLU A 62 20.56 -10.52 -10.05
C GLU A 62 19.87 -10.92 -8.74
N LEU A 63 19.73 -9.99 -7.78
CA LEU A 63 19.00 -10.24 -6.55
C LEU A 63 17.50 -10.24 -6.82
N LYS A 64 16.82 -11.34 -6.47
CA LYS A 64 15.37 -11.53 -6.62
C LYS A 64 14.76 -12.01 -5.33
N TRP A 65 13.54 -11.57 -5.06
CA TRP A 65 12.75 -12.17 -3.99
C TRP A 65 12.38 -13.62 -4.34
N THR A 66 12.40 -14.52 -3.38
CA THR A 66 12.06 -15.93 -3.60
C THR A 66 10.57 -16.25 -3.48
N GLY A 67 9.74 -15.27 -3.06
CA GLY A 67 8.34 -15.49 -2.72
C GLY A 67 8.12 -15.95 -1.27
N ARG A 68 9.20 -16.28 -0.55
CA ARG A 68 9.11 -16.59 0.88
C ARG A 68 8.88 -15.32 1.70
N VAL A 69 8.05 -15.44 2.73
CA VAL A 69 7.81 -14.39 3.73
C VAL A 69 8.06 -14.98 5.12
N GLN A 70 8.65 -14.17 5.99
CA GLN A 70 8.93 -14.53 7.36
C GLN A 70 8.25 -13.53 8.30
N PHE A 71 7.48 -14.04 9.25
CA PHE A 71 6.85 -13.25 10.31
C PHE A 71 7.70 -13.29 11.60
N PHE A 72 7.76 -12.14 12.26
CA PHE A 72 8.52 -11.85 13.48
C PHE A 72 7.57 -11.26 14.54
N PRO A 73 6.85 -12.09 15.31
CA PRO A 73 5.83 -11.63 16.25
C PRO A 73 6.38 -10.67 17.31
N GLU A 74 7.61 -10.89 17.78
CA GLU A 74 8.27 -10.02 18.77
C GLU A 74 8.55 -8.61 18.23
N ARG A 75 8.71 -8.45 16.91
CA ARG A 75 8.86 -7.13 16.29
C ARG A 75 7.51 -6.42 16.19
N LEU A 76 6.43 -7.16 15.94
CA LEU A 76 5.07 -6.62 15.95
C LEU A 76 4.71 -6.12 17.36
N ASP A 77 4.89 -6.96 18.38
CA ASP A 77 4.49 -6.66 19.76
C ASP A 77 5.29 -5.49 20.38
N ALA A 78 6.43 -5.13 19.80
CA ALA A 78 7.28 -4.10 20.35
C ALA A 78 6.71 -2.68 20.23
N VAL A 79 5.73 -2.42 19.35
CA VAL A 79 5.02 -1.12 19.32
C VAL A 79 4.15 -0.90 20.57
N LEU A 80 3.68 -1.98 21.21
CA LEU A 80 2.88 -1.89 22.45
C LEU A 80 3.67 -1.29 23.63
N ARG A 81 5.01 -1.29 23.54
CA ARG A 81 5.91 -0.78 24.58
C ARG A 81 6.29 0.69 24.37
N VAL A 82 5.86 1.30 23.26
CA VAL A 82 6.21 2.68 22.91
C VAL A 82 5.04 3.60 23.27
N HIS A 83 5.21 4.41 24.32
CA HIS A 83 4.13 5.29 24.81
C HIS A 83 3.96 6.57 24.00
N ARG A 84 5.03 7.11 23.40
CA ARG A 84 4.94 8.31 22.57
C ARG A 84 4.34 7.94 21.21
N GLY A 85 3.24 8.62 20.85
CA GLY A 85 2.61 8.45 19.54
C GLY A 85 3.61 8.63 18.39
N ARG A 86 3.49 7.77 17.38
CA ARG A 86 4.38 7.67 16.21
C ARG A 86 3.56 7.23 15.00
N ARG A 87 3.95 7.70 13.83
CA ARG A 87 3.54 7.14 12.54
C ARG A 87 4.54 6.07 12.14
N TYR A 88 4.07 4.83 12.03
CA TYR A 88 4.84 3.69 11.58
C TYR A 88 4.49 3.36 10.14
N PHE A 89 5.47 3.38 9.24
CA PHE A 89 5.34 2.70 7.96
C PHE A 89 5.55 1.20 8.17
N THR A 90 4.48 0.45 7.96
CA THR A 90 4.50 -1.01 8.09
C THR A 90 5.05 -1.63 6.81
N ASN A 91 5.83 -2.69 6.95
CA ASN A 91 6.25 -3.54 5.82
C ASN A 91 7.14 -2.83 4.79
N SER A 92 8.13 -2.06 5.26
CA SER A 92 9.14 -1.47 4.36
C SER A 92 10.05 -2.50 3.70
N LEU A 93 10.01 -3.76 4.16
CA LEU A 93 10.75 -4.91 3.62
C LEU A 93 9.84 -6.06 3.16
N SER A 94 8.54 -5.83 3.03
CA SER A 94 7.55 -6.88 2.75
C SER A 94 6.24 -6.29 2.19
N ASP A 95 5.16 -7.09 2.18
CA ASP A 95 3.80 -6.65 1.86
C ASP A 95 2.84 -7.42 2.78
N LEU A 96 2.00 -6.72 3.55
CA LEU A 96 1.11 -7.34 4.54
C LEU A 96 0.08 -8.29 3.90
N PHE A 97 -0.25 -8.07 2.63
CA PHE A 97 -1.23 -8.87 1.91
C PHE A 97 -0.56 -9.88 0.99
N HIS A 98 0.67 -10.32 1.32
CA HIS A 98 1.37 -11.35 0.56
C HIS A 98 0.58 -12.67 0.53
N GLU A 99 0.57 -13.33 -0.63
CA GLU A 99 -0.20 -14.55 -0.88
C GLU A 99 0.19 -15.71 0.05
N ASN A 100 1.49 -15.80 0.36
CA ASN A 100 2.10 -16.79 1.24
C ASN A 100 2.10 -16.36 2.73
N LEU A 101 1.39 -15.29 3.09
CA LEU A 101 1.21 -14.90 4.48
C LEU A 101 -0.16 -15.37 4.96
N ASP A 102 -0.19 -16.14 6.04
CA ASP A 102 -1.44 -16.65 6.60
C ASP A 102 -2.34 -15.52 7.13
N GLU A 103 -3.66 -15.71 7.03
CA GLU A 103 -4.64 -14.70 7.43
C GLU A 103 -4.57 -14.39 8.93
N ASP A 104 -4.22 -15.37 9.78
CA ASP A 104 -4.03 -15.18 11.22
C ASP A 104 -2.94 -14.16 11.55
N VAL A 105 -1.87 -14.11 10.74
CA VAL A 105 -0.83 -13.09 10.87
C VAL A 105 -1.38 -11.71 10.54
N ILE A 106 -2.21 -11.59 9.50
CA ILE A 106 -2.87 -10.32 9.14
C ILE A 106 -3.79 -9.87 10.28
N GLN A 107 -4.62 -10.77 10.80
CA GLN A 107 -5.50 -10.50 11.94
C GLN A 107 -4.72 -10.06 13.18
N LYS A 108 -3.57 -10.71 13.46
CA LYS A 108 -2.69 -10.32 14.57
C LYS A 108 -2.15 -8.89 14.39
N HIS A 109 -1.78 -8.48 13.18
CA HIS A 109 -1.35 -7.09 12.92
C HIS A 109 -2.46 -6.08 13.25
N PHE A 110 -3.67 -6.29 12.73
CA PHE A 110 -4.78 -5.38 12.98
C PHE A 110 -5.22 -5.35 14.45
N LYS A 111 -5.12 -6.48 15.16
CA LYS A 111 -5.30 -6.53 16.62
C LYS A 111 -4.25 -5.67 17.34
N THR A 112 -2.97 -5.84 17.03
CA THR A 112 -1.90 -5.03 17.64
C THR A 112 -2.05 -3.55 17.30
N PHE A 113 -2.48 -3.20 16.08
CA PHE A 113 -2.70 -1.80 15.69
C PHE A 113 -3.82 -1.14 16.50
N ARG A 114 -4.90 -1.88 16.79
CA ARG A 114 -5.97 -1.43 17.67
C ARG A 114 -5.49 -1.23 19.11
N GLU A 115 -4.74 -2.18 19.66
CA GLU A 115 -4.22 -2.10 21.02
C GLU A 115 -3.24 -0.91 21.16
N ALA A 116 -2.38 -0.71 20.17
CA ALA A 116 -1.43 0.40 20.09
C ALA A 116 -2.05 1.68 19.49
N HIS A 117 -3.25 2.04 19.97
CA HIS A 117 -4.07 3.16 19.51
C HIS A 117 -3.37 4.53 19.53
N GLN A 118 -2.33 4.72 20.34
CA GLN A 118 -1.51 5.93 20.36
C GLN A 118 -0.66 6.14 19.09
N HIS A 119 -0.50 5.10 18.27
CA HIS A 119 0.27 5.15 17.03
C HIS A 119 -0.64 5.26 15.81
N THR A 120 -0.07 5.69 14.70
CA THR A 120 -0.68 5.60 13.37
C THR A 120 0.09 4.57 12.54
N PHE A 121 -0.61 3.67 11.87
CA PHE A 121 0.01 2.62 11.05
C PHE A 121 -0.28 2.86 9.58
N GLN A 122 0.75 3.22 8.82
CA GLN A 122 0.69 3.39 7.37
C GLN A 122 0.98 2.04 6.72
N ILE A 123 0.00 1.49 6.00
CA ILE A 123 0.11 0.23 5.26
C ILE A 123 0.08 0.53 3.77
N LEU A 124 0.98 -0.08 3.01
CA LEU A 124 1.01 0.02 1.55
C LEU A 124 1.12 -1.37 0.93
N THR A 125 0.27 -1.67 -0.05
CA THR A 125 0.30 -2.96 -0.76
C THR A 125 0.27 -2.83 -2.27
N LYS A 126 0.80 -3.82 -2.98
CA LYS A 126 0.58 -4.03 -4.42
C LYS A 126 -0.44 -5.13 -4.71
N ARG A 127 -1.01 -5.75 -3.67
CA ARG A 127 -1.93 -6.91 -3.74
C ARG A 127 -3.35 -6.46 -3.36
N SER A 128 -3.86 -5.47 -4.09
CA SER A 128 -5.14 -4.81 -3.80
C SER A 128 -6.33 -5.77 -3.82
N GLN A 129 -6.32 -6.76 -4.71
CA GLN A 129 -7.38 -7.78 -4.79
C GLN A 129 -7.48 -8.58 -3.48
N ARG A 130 -6.34 -9.07 -2.96
CA ARG A 130 -6.31 -9.78 -1.67
C ARG A 130 -6.68 -8.88 -0.50
N LEU A 131 -6.26 -7.61 -0.53
CA LEU A 131 -6.72 -6.61 0.44
C LEU A 131 -8.25 -6.51 0.43
N ARG A 132 -8.86 -6.40 -0.76
CA ARG A 132 -10.32 -6.30 -0.90
C ARG A 132 -11.03 -7.57 -0.43
N GLU A 133 -10.52 -8.74 -0.79
CA GLU A 133 -11.06 -10.05 -0.37
C GLU A 133 -11.06 -10.22 1.15
N LEU A 134 -9.99 -9.77 1.82
CA LEU A 134 -9.85 -9.90 3.27
C LEU A 134 -10.49 -8.74 4.06
N SER A 135 -10.80 -7.61 3.41
CA SER A 135 -11.35 -6.43 4.08
C SER A 135 -12.58 -6.72 4.94
N PRO A 136 -13.57 -7.55 4.55
CA PRO A 136 -14.73 -7.86 5.38
C PRO A 136 -14.39 -8.60 6.67
N ASN A 137 -13.25 -9.29 6.72
CA ASN A 137 -12.79 -10.03 7.90
C ASN A 137 -11.86 -9.19 8.78
N ILE A 138 -11.50 -7.97 8.37
CA ILE A 138 -10.64 -7.08 9.14
C ILE A 138 -11.53 -6.18 9.98
N ASP A 139 -11.40 -6.27 11.31
CA ASP A 139 -11.85 -5.20 12.18
C ASP A 139 -10.89 -4.01 11.98
N TRP A 140 -11.35 -2.93 11.34
CA TRP A 140 -10.53 -1.80 10.91
C TRP A 140 -10.35 -0.76 12.03
N PRO A 141 -9.16 -0.65 12.65
CA PRO A 141 -8.93 0.37 13.67
C PRO A 141 -8.73 1.74 12.99
N CYS A 142 -9.21 2.80 13.66
CA CYS A 142 -9.23 4.15 13.10
C CYS A 142 -7.85 4.78 12.89
N ASN A 143 -6.81 4.19 13.49
CA ASN A 143 -5.42 4.62 13.40
C ASN A 143 -4.63 3.91 12.29
N VAL A 144 -5.28 3.11 11.44
CA VAL A 144 -4.68 2.54 10.23
C VAL A 144 -4.95 3.42 9.03
N TRP A 145 -3.88 3.78 8.30
CA TRP A 145 -3.93 4.40 6.99
C TRP A 145 -3.62 3.34 5.94
N MET A 146 -4.64 2.87 5.25
CA MET A 146 -4.52 1.80 4.26
C MET A 146 -4.29 2.38 2.88
N GLY A 147 -3.28 1.89 2.17
CA GLY A 147 -3.00 2.37 0.83
C GLY A 147 -2.53 1.31 -0.16
N VAL A 148 -2.62 1.69 -1.43
CA VAL A 148 -2.14 0.87 -2.56
C VAL A 148 -1.06 1.62 -3.34
N THR A 149 -0.07 0.89 -3.84
CA THR A 149 0.87 1.46 -4.83
C THR A 149 0.19 1.51 -6.19
N VAL A 150 0.33 2.62 -6.90
CA VAL A 150 -0.09 2.78 -8.30
C VAL A 150 1.08 3.37 -9.08
N GLU A 151 1.86 2.50 -9.72
CA GLU A 151 3.08 2.90 -10.41
C GLU A 151 2.89 3.34 -11.87
N ASP A 152 1.75 3.01 -12.50
CA ASP A 152 1.47 3.34 -13.90
C ASP A 152 -0.04 3.33 -14.17
N VAL A 153 -0.46 3.75 -15.37
CA VAL A 153 -1.87 3.80 -15.81
C VAL A 153 -2.58 2.45 -15.66
N ARG A 154 -1.88 1.33 -15.92
CA ARG A 154 -2.50 0.00 -15.84
C ARG A 154 -2.81 -0.40 -14.41
N ARG A 155 -2.17 0.24 -13.42
CA ARG A 155 -2.33 -0.06 -11.98
C ARG A 155 -3.34 0.83 -11.28
N LEU A 156 -3.99 1.73 -12.02
CA LEU A 156 -5.14 2.48 -11.53
C LEU A 156 -6.33 1.56 -11.17
N ASP A 157 -6.31 0.32 -11.65
CA ASP A 157 -7.26 -0.74 -11.27
C ASP A 157 -7.20 -1.12 -9.78
N ARG A 158 -6.11 -0.79 -9.08
CA ARG A 158 -5.96 -1.02 -7.63
C ARG A 158 -6.73 -0.03 -6.77
N ILE A 159 -7.10 1.14 -7.31
CA ILE A 159 -7.79 2.19 -6.53
C ILE A 159 -9.23 1.77 -6.19
N PRO A 160 -10.03 1.22 -7.11
CA PRO A 160 -11.34 0.66 -6.77
C PRO A 160 -11.30 -0.43 -5.68
N ASP A 161 -10.28 -1.28 -5.69
CA ASP A 161 -10.10 -2.29 -4.65
C ASP A 161 -9.86 -1.65 -3.27
N LEU A 162 -9.05 -0.59 -3.21
CA LEU A 162 -8.84 0.20 -1.98
C LEU A 162 -10.14 0.89 -1.53
N ALA A 163 -10.86 1.50 -2.47
CA ALA A 163 -12.11 2.20 -2.20
C ALA A 163 -13.18 1.27 -1.61
N ALA A 164 -13.19 -0.01 -2.01
CA ALA A 164 -14.07 -1.03 -1.47
C ALA A 164 -13.76 -1.47 -0.03
N THR A 165 -12.63 -1.04 0.54
CA THR A 165 -12.27 -1.39 1.93
C THR A 165 -12.98 -0.51 2.95
N GLN A 166 -13.12 -1.04 4.17
CA GLN A 166 -13.69 -0.30 5.32
C GLN A 166 -12.64 0.55 6.06
N ALA A 167 -11.41 0.68 5.51
CA ALA A 167 -10.39 1.55 6.07
C ALA A 167 -10.87 3.01 6.13
N ARG A 168 -10.66 3.67 7.27
CA ARG A 168 -11.09 5.05 7.49
C ARG A 168 -10.26 6.06 6.69
N ILE A 169 -8.94 5.88 6.70
CA ILE A 169 -8.01 6.69 5.91
C ILE A 169 -7.48 5.83 4.77
N LYS A 170 -7.75 6.25 3.54
CA LYS A 170 -7.34 5.59 2.30
C LYS A 170 -6.32 6.45 1.58
N TRP A 171 -5.21 5.86 1.14
CA TRP A 171 -4.17 6.61 0.45
C TRP A 171 -3.59 5.89 -0.77
N VAL A 172 -3.11 6.66 -1.73
CA VAL A 172 -2.50 6.13 -2.95
C VAL A 172 -1.04 6.56 -3.02
N SER A 173 -0.15 5.60 -3.25
CA SER A 173 1.26 5.88 -3.54
C SER A 173 1.48 5.81 -5.04
N PHE A 174 1.49 6.97 -5.70
CA PHE A 174 2.06 7.17 -7.04
C PHE A 174 3.60 7.22 -6.95
N GLU A 175 4.19 6.22 -6.28
CA GLU A 175 5.63 6.13 -6.08
C GLU A 175 6.12 4.67 -6.14
N PRO A 176 7.07 4.34 -7.04
CA PRO A 176 7.53 5.21 -8.11
C PRO A 176 6.43 5.40 -9.16
N TRP A 177 6.14 6.64 -9.57
CA TRP A 177 5.36 6.89 -10.78
C TRP A 177 6.26 6.66 -12.01
N LEU A 178 5.81 5.80 -12.90
CA LEU A 178 6.50 5.38 -14.12
C LEU A 178 5.75 5.96 -15.32
N SER A 179 6.15 7.15 -15.75
CA SER A 179 5.52 7.81 -16.89
C SER A 179 5.71 7.01 -18.18
N ASP A 180 4.68 6.98 -19.01
CA ASP A 180 4.83 6.58 -20.40
C ASP A 180 5.43 7.78 -21.17
N PRO A 181 6.64 7.67 -21.75
CA PRO A 181 7.25 8.77 -22.48
C PRO A 181 6.51 9.09 -23.80
N ALA A 182 5.62 8.21 -24.29
CA ALA A 182 4.90 8.41 -25.53
C ALA A 182 3.49 8.99 -25.33
N THR A 183 2.93 8.92 -24.12
CA THR A 183 1.55 9.37 -23.86
C THR A 183 1.47 9.97 -22.46
N PRO A 184 1.31 11.31 -22.35
CA PRO A 184 1.10 11.97 -21.06
C PRO A 184 -0.09 11.39 -20.31
N LEU A 185 -0.02 11.36 -18.97
CA LEU A 185 -1.07 10.78 -18.14
C LEU A 185 -2.44 11.48 -18.34
N CYS A 186 -2.44 12.79 -18.56
CA CYS A 186 -3.64 13.58 -18.80
C CYS A 186 -4.41 13.14 -20.06
N GLU A 187 -3.69 12.69 -21.09
CA GLU A 187 -4.25 12.14 -22.32
C GLU A 187 -4.70 10.68 -22.11
N ALA A 188 -3.86 9.86 -21.46
CA ALA A 188 -4.15 8.45 -21.24
C ALA A 188 -5.37 8.24 -20.33
N VAL A 189 -5.57 9.12 -19.34
CA VAL A 189 -6.63 9.02 -18.34
C VAL A 189 -7.19 10.41 -18.02
N PRO A 190 -8.05 10.97 -18.88
CA PRO A 190 -8.71 12.24 -18.60
C PRO A 190 -9.67 12.09 -17.41
N ASN A 191 -9.76 13.12 -16.57
CA ASN A 191 -10.57 13.14 -15.34
C ASN A 191 -10.24 12.01 -14.35
N LEU A 192 -8.95 11.81 -14.09
CA LEU A 192 -8.47 10.84 -13.10
C LEU A 192 -9.11 11.03 -11.71
N ARG A 193 -9.47 12.25 -11.33
CA ARG A 193 -10.16 12.59 -10.07
C ARG A 193 -11.39 11.72 -9.77
N ASN A 194 -12.11 11.26 -10.80
CA ASN A 194 -13.28 10.39 -10.62
C ASN A 194 -12.90 9.02 -10.03
N ARG A 195 -11.66 8.57 -10.24
CA ARG A 195 -11.13 7.34 -9.63
C ARG A 195 -10.57 7.59 -8.23
N LEU A 196 -10.38 8.84 -7.83
CA LEU A 196 -9.76 9.25 -6.57
C LEU A 196 -10.79 9.68 -5.52
N GLU A 197 -12.08 9.59 -5.82
CA GLU A 197 -13.13 9.87 -4.85
C GLU A 197 -12.97 9.01 -3.59
N GLY A 198 -12.98 9.65 -2.42
CA GLY A 198 -12.78 8.97 -1.14
C GLY A 198 -11.33 8.60 -0.82
N ILE A 199 -10.34 9.07 -1.59
CA ILE A 199 -8.92 9.00 -1.24
C ILE A 199 -8.54 10.23 -0.42
N ASP A 200 -7.98 10.02 0.77
CA ASP A 200 -7.63 11.09 1.70
C ASP A 200 -6.23 11.65 1.46
N TRP A 201 -5.32 10.83 0.93
CA TRP A 201 -3.91 11.20 0.79
C TRP A 201 -3.25 10.56 -0.43
N ALA A 202 -2.43 11.33 -1.13
CA ALA A 202 -1.65 10.87 -2.27
C ALA A 202 -0.16 11.19 -2.07
N VAL A 203 0.68 10.17 -2.16
CA VAL A 203 2.14 10.32 -2.20
C VAL A 203 2.59 10.20 -3.66
N ILE A 204 3.28 11.21 -4.17
CA ILE A 204 3.79 11.23 -5.55
C ILE A 204 5.31 11.22 -5.50
N GLY A 205 5.94 10.39 -6.33
CA GLY A 205 7.40 10.47 -6.46
C GLY A 205 8.00 9.64 -7.58
N GLY A 206 9.14 10.11 -8.07
CA GLY A 206 9.91 9.45 -9.12
C GLY A 206 10.74 8.28 -8.60
N GLU A 207 11.16 7.41 -9.51
CA GLU A 207 11.94 6.23 -9.17
C GLU A 207 13.33 6.56 -8.60
N SER A 208 13.65 5.96 -7.46
CA SER A 208 15.01 5.92 -6.94
C SER A 208 15.79 4.78 -7.58
N SER A 209 17.02 5.04 -8.03
CA SER A 209 17.92 3.99 -8.50
C SER A 209 19.31 4.10 -7.87
N LYS A 210 19.96 2.95 -7.71
CA LYS A 210 21.36 2.87 -7.26
C LYS A 210 22.34 3.12 -8.40
N THR A 211 21.90 3.05 -9.65
CA THR A 211 22.74 3.26 -10.83
C THR A 211 22.30 4.51 -11.58
N LYS A 212 23.25 5.19 -12.22
CA LYS A 212 23.00 6.42 -12.98
C LYS A 212 22.03 6.25 -14.16
N TYR A 213 21.74 5.00 -14.57
CA TYR A 213 20.90 4.67 -15.72
C TYR A 213 19.72 3.76 -15.38
N GLY A 214 19.51 3.45 -14.10
CA GLY A 214 18.54 2.44 -13.69
C GLY A 214 17.15 2.99 -13.35
N ALA A 215 16.97 4.31 -13.27
CA ALA A 215 15.68 4.93 -12.97
C ALA A 215 14.89 5.22 -14.26
N ARG A 216 13.60 4.95 -14.22
CA ARG A 216 12.63 5.32 -15.26
C ARG A 216 12.15 6.77 -15.08
N PRO A 217 11.70 7.42 -16.17
CA PRO A 217 11.26 8.81 -16.13
C PRO A 217 9.95 8.97 -15.35
N MET A 218 9.86 10.10 -14.66
CA MET A 218 8.60 10.70 -14.19
C MET A 218 8.51 12.08 -14.86
N LEU A 219 7.56 12.25 -15.77
CA LEU A 219 7.34 13.49 -16.50
C LEU A 219 6.72 14.53 -15.55
N PHE A 220 7.16 15.79 -15.65
CA PHE A 220 6.60 16.87 -14.83
C PHE A 220 5.15 17.17 -15.16
N GLU A 221 4.72 16.93 -16.40
CA GLU A 221 3.32 17.01 -16.78
C GLU A 221 2.46 16.02 -15.97
N ASP A 222 2.91 14.77 -15.84
CA ASP A 222 2.23 13.79 -14.98
C ASP A 222 2.22 14.23 -13.52
N VAL A 223 3.31 14.81 -13.01
CA VAL A 223 3.37 15.35 -11.63
C VAL A 223 2.32 16.44 -11.44
N ARG A 224 2.27 17.44 -12.34
CA ARG A 224 1.28 18.53 -12.28
C ARG A 224 -0.14 17.98 -12.35
N TYR A 225 -0.39 17.04 -13.27
CA TYR A 225 -1.68 16.43 -13.45
C TYR A 225 -2.11 15.63 -12.21
N LEU A 226 -1.25 14.77 -11.67
CA LEU A 226 -1.52 14.02 -10.43
C LEU A 226 -1.82 14.95 -9.26
N ILE A 227 -1.04 16.02 -9.06
CA ILE A 227 -1.29 17.01 -8.01
C ILE A 227 -2.67 17.64 -8.19
N GLY A 228 -3.00 18.09 -9.42
CA GLY A 228 -4.28 18.72 -9.74
C GLY A 228 -5.46 17.80 -9.50
N GLU A 229 -5.41 16.57 -10.02
CA GLU A 229 -6.50 15.60 -9.92
C GLU A 229 -6.70 15.09 -8.49
N CYS A 230 -5.62 14.88 -7.73
CA CYS A 230 -5.71 14.51 -6.31
C CYS A 230 -6.38 15.62 -5.50
N ARG A 231 -5.94 16.88 -5.66
CA ARG A 231 -6.54 18.02 -4.96
C ARG A 231 -7.99 18.25 -5.36
N ALA A 232 -8.31 18.11 -6.64
CA ALA A 232 -9.69 18.22 -7.13
C ALA A 232 -10.61 17.13 -6.54
N ALA A 233 -10.07 15.96 -6.21
CA ALA A 233 -10.78 14.89 -5.51
C ALA A 233 -10.82 15.08 -3.97
N GLY A 234 -10.20 16.13 -3.43
CA GLY A 234 -10.13 16.42 -2.00
C GLY A 234 -8.97 15.75 -1.25
N ALA A 235 -8.10 15.01 -1.93
CA ALA A 235 -6.95 14.34 -1.32
C ALA A 235 -5.84 15.34 -0.96
N LYS A 236 -5.21 15.14 0.20
CA LYS A 236 -3.96 15.81 0.58
C LYS A 236 -2.81 15.26 -0.26
N VAL A 237 -1.84 16.10 -0.60
CA VAL A 237 -0.73 15.71 -1.49
C VAL A 237 0.63 15.80 -0.80
N PHE A 238 1.42 14.75 -0.95
CA PHE A 238 2.83 14.70 -0.56
C PHE A 238 3.71 14.34 -1.76
N LEU A 239 4.33 15.34 -2.38
CA LEU A 239 5.41 15.16 -3.33
C LEU A 239 6.68 14.78 -2.57
N LYS A 240 7.11 13.53 -2.73
CA LYS A 240 8.25 12.99 -1.99
C LYS A 240 9.59 13.33 -2.66
N GLN A 241 9.69 13.06 -3.97
CA GLN A 241 10.93 13.23 -4.72
C GLN A 241 10.68 13.27 -6.23
N LEU A 242 11.55 13.93 -6.99
CA LEU A 242 11.46 14.02 -8.46
C LEU A 242 12.14 12.84 -9.20
N GLY A 243 12.82 11.95 -8.46
CA GLY A 243 13.45 10.74 -9.00
C GLY A 243 14.92 10.92 -9.34
N THR A 244 15.65 9.79 -9.40
CA THR A 244 17.09 9.78 -9.69
C THR A 244 17.42 10.30 -11.09
N LEU A 245 16.55 10.03 -12.08
CA LEU A 245 16.77 10.48 -13.46
C LEU A 245 16.77 12.01 -13.54
N TRP A 246 15.79 12.67 -12.92
CA TRP A 246 15.74 14.14 -12.83
C TRP A 246 16.95 14.69 -12.08
N ALA A 247 17.30 14.10 -10.93
CA ALA A 247 18.40 14.60 -10.10
C ALA A 247 19.74 14.60 -10.82
N ILE A 248 19.99 13.59 -11.66
CA ILE A 248 21.19 13.51 -12.50
C ILE A 248 21.12 14.56 -13.61
N ALA A 249 19.98 14.68 -14.29
CA ALA A 249 19.81 15.63 -15.38
C ALA A 249 19.94 17.10 -14.91
N SER A 250 19.48 17.40 -13.70
CA SER A 250 19.59 18.73 -13.10
C SER A 250 20.94 19.00 -12.41
N GLY A 251 21.85 18.01 -12.37
CA GLY A 251 23.12 18.12 -11.66
C GLY A 251 23.00 18.20 -10.13
N THR A 252 21.82 17.91 -9.58
CA THR A 252 21.58 17.99 -8.12
C THR A 252 21.97 16.71 -7.38
N ASN A 253 22.17 15.60 -8.08
CA ASN A 253 22.41 14.29 -7.45
C ASN A 253 23.66 14.23 -6.55
N ASP A 254 24.65 15.10 -6.79
CA ASP A 254 25.89 15.21 -6.02
C ASP A 254 25.94 16.52 -5.21
N ALA A 255 24.79 17.14 -4.92
CA ALA A 255 24.71 18.38 -4.15
C ALA A 255 25.34 18.24 -2.76
N MET A 256 26.03 19.31 -2.35
CA MET A 256 26.71 19.43 -1.06
C MET A 256 25.98 20.47 -0.21
N GLY A 257 25.82 20.19 1.08
CA GLY A 257 25.30 21.17 2.03
C GLY A 257 26.38 22.17 2.45
N ASP A 258 25.96 23.22 3.14
CA ASP A 258 26.85 24.27 3.67
C ASP A 258 27.93 23.72 4.63
N ASP A 259 27.66 22.55 5.23
CA ASP A 259 28.60 21.82 6.09
C ASP A 259 29.65 21.00 5.33
N GLY A 260 29.69 21.13 4.00
CA GLY A 260 30.59 20.38 3.12
C GLY A 260 30.28 18.89 3.03
N LYS A 261 29.09 18.44 3.46
CA LYS A 261 28.67 17.04 3.36
C LYS A 261 27.65 16.82 2.23
N PRO A 262 27.61 15.62 1.62
CA PRO A 262 26.61 15.32 0.60
C PRO A 262 25.18 15.42 1.15
N VAL A 263 24.31 16.12 0.42
CA VAL A 263 22.87 16.15 0.70
C VAL A 263 22.28 14.80 0.33
N LYS A 264 22.13 13.91 1.33
CA LYS A 264 21.71 12.51 1.10
C LYS A 264 20.43 12.38 0.27
N LYS A 265 19.46 13.28 0.47
CA LYS A 265 18.16 13.28 -0.23
C LYS A 265 18.26 13.75 -1.68
N ALA A 266 19.29 14.50 -2.06
CA ALA A 266 19.45 15.03 -3.40
C ALA A 266 19.69 13.93 -4.45
N LYS A 267 20.26 12.77 -4.05
CA LYS A 267 20.54 11.62 -4.94
C LYS A 267 19.34 11.12 -5.74
N SER A 268 18.13 11.24 -5.19
CA SER A 268 16.87 10.87 -5.84
C SER A 268 15.93 12.06 -6.04
N GLY A 269 16.46 13.28 -5.93
CA GLY A 269 15.68 14.50 -6.03
C GLY A 269 14.66 14.65 -4.89
N GLY A 270 15.01 14.26 -3.67
CA GLY A 270 14.16 14.33 -2.49
C GLY A 270 14.31 15.62 -1.66
N GLU A 271 15.13 16.58 -2.11
CA GLU A 271 15.42 17.85 -1.44
C GLU A 271 14.66 19.02 -2.08
N PRO A 272 13.58 19.55 -1.46
CA PRO A 272 12.72 20.56 -2.06
C PRO A 272 13.41 21.86 -2.44
N SER A 273 14.41 22.30 -1.68
CA SER A 273 15.13 23.54 -1.99
C SER A 273 15.86 23.51 -3.33
N LEU A 274 16.10 22.31 -3.89
CA LEU A 274 16.74 22.09 -5.18
C LEU A 274 15.73 21.88 -6.32
N TRP A 275 14.42 21.82 -6.04
CA TRP A 275 13.39 21.58 -7.05
C TRP A 275 13.11 22.83 -7.89
N PRO A 276 12.48 22.71 -9.07
CA PRO A 276 11.89 23.85 -9.76
C PRO A 276 10.89 24.58 -8.84
N ALA A 277 10.82 25.91 -8.96
CA ALA A 277 10.03 26.79 -8.07
C ALA A 277 8.58 26.32 -7.88
N GLU A 278 7.94 25.83 -8.96
CA GLU A 278 6.57 25.30 -8.95
C GLU A 278 6.34 24.13 -7.98
N PHE A 279 7.39 23.36 -7.65
CA PHE A 279 7.31 22.21 -6.75
C PHE A 279 7.82 22.49 -5.34
N GLN A 280 8.36 23.69 -5.07
CA GLN A 280 8.92 24.02 -3.75
C GLN A 280 7.86 24.36 -2.69
N SER A 281 6.57 24.43 -3.06
CA SER A 281 5.51 24.84 -2.14
C SER A 281 5.39 23.87 -0.95
N PRO A 282 5.32 24.38 0.31
CA PRO A 282 5.03 23.56 1.49
C PRO A 282 3.69 22.82 1.39
N SER A 283 2.75 23.34 0.59
CA SER A 283 1.46 22.68 0.31
C SER A 283 1.57 21.37 -0.47
N LEU A 284 2.77 21.01 -0.93
CA LEU A 284 3.06 19.72 -1.56
C LEU A 284 3.67 18.72 -0.58
N ARG A 285 3.61 18.97 0.73
CA ARG A 285 4.01 18.03 1.79
C ARG A 285 2.96 17.93 2.90
N GLU A 286 1.70 17.86 2.49
CA GLU A 286 0.57 17.71 3.39
C GLU A 286 0.40 16.27 3.87
N PHE A 287 -0.25 16.13 5.03
CA PHE A 287 -0.71 14.86 5.60
C PHE A 287 -2.23 14.89 5.73
N PRO A 288 -2.91 13.73 5.73
CA PRO A 288 -4.35 13.68 5.91
C PRO A 288 -4.75 14.20 7.30
N ASP A 289 -5.93 14.81 7.35
CA ASP A 289 -6.49 15.32 8.60
C ASP A 289 -6.96 14.13 9.47
N VAL A 290 -6.20 13.82 10.52
CA VAL A 290 -6.61 12.82 11.51
C VAL A 290 -7.64 13.48 12.40
N ARG A 291 -8.93 13.21 12.18
CA ARG A 291 -9.97 13.59 13.15
C ARG A 291 -9.66 12.87 14.46
N VAL A 292 -9.12 13.58 15.43
CA VAL A 292 -8.85 13.07 16.78
C VAL A 292 -10.19 12.61 17.35
N MET A 293 -10.32 11.31 17.61
CA MET A 293 -11.43 10.80 18.41
C MET A 293 -11.09 11.03 19.87
N GLU A 294 -11.23 12.27 20.34
CA GLU A 294 -11.63 12.45 21.74
C GLU A 294 -13.08 11.98 21.84
N SER A 295 -13.39 11.18 22.87
CA SER A 295 -14.70 10.62 23.22
C SER A 295 -15.19 9.34 22.50
N PHE A 296 -14.62 8.19 22.90
CA PHE A 296 -15.43 6.97 23.06
C PHE A 296 -15.15 6.22 24.39
N ALA A 297 -14.28 6.76 25.25
CA ALA A 297 -13.98 6.17 26.56
C ALA A 297 -14.89 6.67 27.71
N ALA A 298 -15.85 7.57 27.44
CA ALA A 298 -16.68 8.20 28.47
C ALA A 298 -18.14 7.71 28.51
N SER A 299 -18.63 6.96 27.52
CA SER A 299 -20.05 6.56 27.45
C SER A 299 -20.36 5.17 28.01
N GLU A 300 -19.36 4.36 28.38
CA GLU A 300 -19.59 3.02 28.97
C GLU A 300 -19.39 2.98 30.49
N ALA A 301 -19.11 4.12 31.13
CA ALA A 301 -18.92 4.21 32.59
C ALA A 301 -20.14 4.73 33.37
N ILE A 302 -21.29 4.95 32.72
CA ILE A 302 -22.53 5.43 33.35
C ILE A 302 -23.68 4.47 33.04
N ASP A 303 -23.58 3.21 33.47
CA ASP A 303 -24.78 2.35 33.66
C ASP A 303 -24.57 1.22 34.68
N ASN A 304 -23.76 1.44 35.72
CA ASN A 304 -23.58 0.46 36.80
C ASN A 304 -23.63 1.11 38.18
N SER A 305 -24.70 1.85 38.45
CA SER A 305 -25.02 2.29 39.81
C SER A 305 -26.51 2.56 40.00
N VAL A 306 -27.33 1.53 39.94
CA VAL A 306 -28.61 1.51 40.67
C VAL A 306 -28.80 0.13 41.30
N GLY A 307 -28.45 0.03 42.58
CA GLY A 307 -28.88 -1.05 43.47
C GLY A 307 -30.30 -0.78 44.00
N PRO A 308 -30.98 -1.80 44.57
CA PRO A 308 -32.43 -1.82 44.71
C PRO A 308 -32.88 -1.15 46.00
N ASP A 309 -33.97 -0.38 45.96
CA ASP A 309 -34.70 -0.03 47.19
C ASP A 309 -36.22 0.03 47.02
N LYS A 310 -36.89 -0.23 48.16
CA LYS A 310 -38.20 -0.84 48.33
C LYS A 310 -39.40 0.11 48.26
N ALA A 311 -40.50 -0.45 47.73
CA ALA A 311 -41.94 -0.26 47.99
C ALA A 311 -42.47 0.93 48.85
N SER A 312 -43.49 1.62 48.32
CA SER A 312 -44.70 1.97 49.10
C SER A 312 -45.93 2.17 48.17
N LYS A 313 -47.12 1.85 48.71
CA LYS A 313 -48.44 1.77 48.06
C LYS A 313 -49.22 3.10 48.14
N SER A 314 -50.07 3.39 47.13
CA SER A 314 -51.39 4.05 47.29
C SER A 314 -52.18 4.02 45.95
N ASP A 315 -53.43 3.52 45.98
CA ASP A 315 -54.40 3.46 44.85
C ASP A 315 -55.21 4.79 44.65
N PRO A 316 -56.28 4.89 43.80
CA PRO A 316 -56.35 5.73 42.59
C PRO A 316 -57.44 6.86 42.66
N PRO A 317 -57.73 7.63 41.59
CA PRO A 317 -58.94 7.31 40.78
C PRO A 317 -58.96 7.74 39.28
N ASP A 318 -59.81 7.03 38.53
CA ASP A 318 -60.74 7.39 37.44
C ASP A 318 -60.32 8.08 36.11
N GLY A 319 -60.73 7.43 34.99
CA GLY A 319 -61.31 8.12 33.83
C GLY A 319 -60.82 7.72 32.42
N CYS A 320 -61.43 6.72 31.79
CA CYS A 320 -61.47 6.56 30.31
C CYS A 320 -62.70 7.28 29.73
N PRO A 321 -62.74 7.63 28.42
CA PRO A 321 -63.23 6.64 27.44
C PRO A 321 -62.52 6.65 26.08
N ALA A 322 -62.62 5.51 25.39
CA ALA A 322 -62.32 5.32 23.97
C ALA A 322 -63.43 5.90 23.06
N PRO A 323 -63.20 5.94 21.73
CA PRO A 323 -64.06 5.17 20.81
C PRO A 323 -63.20 4.40 19.79
N ASP A 324 -63.43 3.11 19.53
CA ASP A 324 -64.52 2.41 18.83
C ASP A 324 -64.11 2.04 17.39
N GLN A 325 -64.38 0.78 17.07
CA GLN A 325 -64.03 0.04 15.86
C GLN A 325 -65.18 0.11 14.86
N SER A 326 -64.86 0.02 13.57
CA SER A 326 -65.57 -0.79 12.57
C SER A 326 -64.91 -0.56 11.20
N ALA A 327 -64.96 -1.44 10.21
CA ALA A 327 -65.08 -2.89 10.05
C ALA A 327 -65.14 -3.11 8.52
N ALA A 328 -64.96 -4.36 8.10
CA ALA A 328 -65.32 -4.94 6.80
C ALA A 328 -64.34 -4.67 5.64
N ASP A 329 -63.57 -5.67 5.19
CA ASP A 329 -63.96 -6.82 4.30
C ASP A 329 -63.73 -6.42 2.84
N SER A 330 -63.29 -7.25 1.89
CA SER A 330 -62.86 -8.64 1.85
C SER A 330 -62.23 -8.89 0.45
N ASP A 331 -61.59 -10.06 0.33
CA ASP A 331 -61.53 -10.92 -0.86
C ASP A 331 -60.37 -10.87 -1.87
N HIS A 332 -59.59 -11.96 -1.76
CA HIS A 332 -59.18 -12.95 -2.79
C HIS A 332 -58.24 -12.46 -3.93
N SER A 333 -57.19 -13.17 -4.32
CA SER A 333 -57.02 -14.63 -4.39
C SER A 333 -55.54 -15.04 -4.47
N ASP A 334 -55.30 -16.27 -4.03
CA ASP A 334 -54.10 -17.09 -4.13
C ASP A 334 -53.39 -17.09 -5.50
N LEU A 335 -52.08 -17.39 -5.47
CA LEU A 335 -51.51 -18.55 -6.18
C LEU A 335 -50.04 -18.78 -5.77
N SER A 336 -49.82 -19.94 -5.16
CA SER A 336 -48.56 -20.60 -4.87
C SER A 336 -47.97 -21.25 -6.15
N CYS A 337 -46.64 -21.26 -6.30
CA CYS A 337 -45.87 -22.46 -6.68
C CYS A 337 -44.35 -22.20 -6.83
N SER A 338 -43.56 -22.98 -6.11
CA SER A 338 -42.25 -23.54 -6.46
C SER A 338 -42.33 -25.03 -6.04
N PRO A 339 -41.47 -25.99 -6.44
CA PRO A 339 -40.13 -25.89 -7.05
C PRO A 339 -39.81 -26.96 -8.15
N SER A 340 -38.61 -26.92 -8.75
CA SER A 340 -37.94 -28.04 -9.48
C SER A 340 -36.60 -27.52 -10.04
N VAL A 341 -35.39 -27.90 -9.60
CA VAL A 341 -34.63 -29.17 -9.69
C VAL A 341 -34.51 -29.73 -11.11
N HIS A 342 -33.36 -29.49 -11.77
CA HIS A 342 -32.73 -30.48 -12.67
C HIS A 342 -31.23 -30.19 -12.95
N LYS A 343 -30.37 -31.10 -12.49
CA LYS A 343 -29.20 -31.68 -13.19
C LYS A 343 -29.59 -33.16 -13.43
N PRO A 344 -29.13 -33.85 -14.50
CA PRO A 344 -27.71 -34.24 -14.63
C PRO A 344 -27.20 -34.46 -16.09
N ALA A 345 -25.89 -34.63 -16.25
CA ALA A 345 -25.25 -35.80 -16.90
C ALA A 345 -23.76 -35.57 -17.19
N ALA A 346 -22.97 -36.61 -16.93
CA ALA A 346 -21.52 -36.73 -17.11
C ALA A 346 -21.20 -37.60 -18.34
N ALA A 347 -20.02 -37.41 -18.93
CA ALA A 347 -19.23 -38.32 -19.80
C ALA A 347 -18.16 -37.47 -20.53
N LYS A 348 -16.89 -37.83 -20.74
CA LYS A 348 -16.13 -39.08 -20.65
C LYS A 348 -14.62 -38.74 -20.63
N ASP A 349 -13.85 -39.60 -19.98
CA ASP A 349 -12.40 -39.77 -20.11
C ASP A 349 -11.92 -39.88 -21.56
N MET A 350 -10.75 -39.31 -21.86
CA MET A 350 -9.79 -39.90 -22.80
C MET A 350 -8.34 -39.56 -22.40
N THR A 351 -7.60 -40.61 -22.05
CA THR A 351 -6.16 -40.67 -21.75
C THR A 351 -5.32 -40.87 -23.01
N HIS A 352 -4.20 -40.12 -23.12
CA HIS A 352 -2.87 -40.44 -23.71
C HIS A 352 -2.74 -40.83 -25.21
N PRO A 353 -1.58 -40.64 -25.90
CA PRO A 353 -0.20 -40.81 -25.39
C PRO A 353 0.89 -39.81 -25.84
N ALA A 354 2.04 -39.91 -25.16
CA ALA A 354 3.34 -39.38 -25.57
C ALA A 354 4.00 -40.25 -26.65
N PRO A 355 5.02 -39.72 -27.36
CA PRO A 355 6.16 -40.57 -27.69
C PRO A 355 7.56 -39.90 -27.54
N THR A 356 8.41 -40.62 -26.82
CA THR A 356 9.80 -41.04 -27.14
C THR A 356 10.93 -40.02 -27.45
N SER A 357 11.88 -39.96 -26.52
CA SER A 357 13.35 -40.11 -26.62
C SER A 357 14.14 -39.74 -27.91
N ARG A 358 15.04 -38.74 -27.73
CA ARG A 358 16.51 -38.64 -28.06
C ARG A 358 17.05 -39.11 -29.43
N PRO A 359 18.00 -38.35 -30.04
CA PRO A 359 19.40 -38.55 -29.63
C PRO A 359 20.30 -37.29 -29.55
N THR A 360 21.39 -37.53 -28.84
CA THR A 360 22.60 -36.72 -28.58
C THR A 360 23.28 -36.14 -29.82
N THR A 361 23.75 -34.90 -29.73
CA THR A 361 25.02 -34.50 -30.37
C THR A 361 25.82 -33.56 -29.46
N HIS A 362 27.02 -34.02 -29.09
CA HIS A 362 28.13 -33.19 -28.64
C HIS A 362 28.49 -32.21 -29.77
N LYS A 363 28.70 -30.92 -29.44
CA LYS A 363 29.66 -30.06 -30.15
C LYS A 363 30.12 -28.92 -29.24
N SER A 364 31.42 -28.97 -28.95
CA SER A 364 32.25 -27.92 -28.36
C SER A 364 32.22 -26.63 -29.19
N LYS A 365 32.06 -25.47 -28.54
CA LYS A 365 32.56 -24.15 -28.98
C LYS A 365 32.78 -23.30 -27.71
N SER A 366 34.01 -23.20 -27.22
CA SER A 366 34.99 -22.15 -27.54
C SER A 366 34.48 -20.73 -27.29
N ARG A 367 35.12 -20.08 -26.32
CA ARG A 367 35.16 -18.63 -26.10
C ARG A 367 35.35 -17.86 -27.41
N SER A 368 34.47 -16.89 -27.70
CA SER A 368 34.82 -15.70 -28.48
C SER A 368 33.79 -14.56 -28.32
N GLN A 369 34.35 -13.37 -28.03
CA GLN A 369 33.89 -12.00 -28.32
C GLN A 369 32.39 -11.64 -28.14
N ARG A 370 31.98 -10.89 -27.11
CA ARG A 370 32.14 -9.42 -26.92
C ARG A 370 32.10 -8.58 -28.21
N ARG A 371 30.89 -8.12 -28.59
CA ARG A 371 30.59 -6.76 -29.07
C ARG A 371 29.09 -6.67 -29.37
N TRP A 372 28.31 -6.01 -28.52
CA TRP A 372 26.99 -5.51 -28.90
C TRP A 372 27.03 -3.98 -28.87
N ASN A 373 26.57 -3.41 -29.98
CA ASN A 373 26.79 -2.04 -30.42
C ASN A 373 26.17 -1.00 -29.49
N ARG A 374 27.00 0.01 -29.19
CA ARG A 374 26.65 1.26 -28.52
C ARG A 374 26.38 2.30 -29.62
N GLN A 375 25.12 2.50 -29.97
CA GLN A 375 24.68 3.67 -30.74
C GLN A 375 23.16 3.82 -30.66
N ARG A 376 22.68 4.53 -29.64
CA ARG A 376 21.46 5.33 -29.76
C ARG A 376 21.79 6.73 -29.28
N LYS A 377 21.59 7.65 -30.21
CA LYS A 377 21.93 9.07 -30.14
C LYS A 377 21.10 9.74 -29.05
N ASN A 378 21.75 10.61 -28.29
CA ASN A 378 21.16 11.68 -27.52
C ASN A 378 20.11 12.41 -28.37
N THR A 379 18.91 12.55 -27.85
CA THR A 379 18.02 13.66 -28.23
C THR A 379 17.46 14.20 -26.92
N TYR A 380 18.07 15.29 -26.46
CA TYR A 380 17.55 16.12 -25.37
C TYR A 380 16.41 16.95 -25.96
N TRP A 381 15.25 16.92 -25.33
CA TRP A 381 14.20 17.91 -25.55
C TRP A 381 14.02 18.66 -24.24
N ILE A 382 14.63 19.84 -24.18
CA ILE A 382 14.27 20.92 -23.28
C ILE A 382 13.38 21.82 -24.12
N PHE A 383 12.11 21.95 -23.78
CA PHE A 383 11.27 23.04 -24.28
C PHE A 383 11.21 24.09 -23.18
N GLU A 384 11.92 25.19 -23.41
CA GLU A 384 11.64 26.50 -22.80
C GLU A 384 10.58 27.20 -23.65
N GLU A 385 9.41 27.43 -23.04
CA GLU A 385 8.57 28.64 -22.99
C GLU A 385 7.11 28.27 -22.71
#